data_AF-A0A7X7JGR9-F1
#
_entry.id   AF-A0A7X7JGR9-F1
#
_cell.length_a   1.000
_cell.length_b   1.000
_cell.length_c   1.000
_cell.angle_alpha   90.00
_cell.angle_beta   90.00
_cell.angle_gamma   90.00
#
_symmetry.space_group_name_H-M   'P 1'
#
loop_
_entity.id
_entity.type
_entity.pdbx_description
1 polymer ?
#
loop_
_entity_poly.entity_id
_entity_poly.type
_entity_poly.pdbx_seq_one_letter_code
_entity_poly.pdbx_strand_id
1 'polypeptide(L)'
;MNDTWLHPYLKLGFDGPDTDGRAHTDLHGAHITATAISDELVEVSASKDGTYDTTVCDARWNVERVRNTLGQVLERILPPSESTWIHAEFALAVEHSERIASAAMKTGTCRHFTVEQLPLHPTVQYGLDHTLEYRAAMTTARRGTDPVLIGWIATEYPNSAVQDAALGNPHCPEEVLLGVASDERAAPVLLSRSTIPENVFQKLADAESARYMRSAMPRHHFPRLLEIALHPVCPEELALGLVSHVASPGGAARVAVALKAWDAPPARRDAIHLYLLTGGRTTKNTLALVDAVIGTHHRAARIEWLRKQGKRCEMLTRRWEGAHAHSV
;
A
#
# COMPACT_ATOMS: atom_id res chain seq x y z
N MET A 1 -12.71 -29.68 -29.79
CA MET A 1 -11.95 -28.51 -29.34
C MET A 1 -12.12 -27.43 -30.38
N ASN A 2 -12.46 -26.22 -29.95
CA ASN A 2 -12.58 -25.06 -30.84
C ASN A 2 -11.16 -24.50 -31.02
N ASP A 3 -10.61 -24.51 -32.24
CA ASP A 3 -9.25 -24.02 -32.54
C ASP A 3 -9.11 -22.48 -32.43
N THR A 4 -10.08 -21.81 -31.82
CA THR A 4 -10.12 -20.35 -31.65
C THR A 4 -8.95 -19.81 -30.84
N TRP A 5 -8.40 -20.62 -29.93
CA TRP A 5 -7.26 -20.24 -29.12
C TRP A 5 -5.96 -20.09 -29.91
N LEU A 6 -5.83 -20.82 -31.02
CA LEU A 6 -4.60 -20.92 -31.80
C LEU A 6 -4.35 -19.65 -32.62
N HIS A 7 -5.41 -19.01 -33.10
CA HIS A 7 -5.37 -17.83 -33.96
C HIS A 7 -4.48 -16.68 -33.43
N PRO A 8 -4.57 -16.24 -32.16
CA PRO A 8 -3.67 -15.22 -31.64
C PRO A 8 -2.18 -15.65 -31.64
N TYR A 9 -1.87 -16.92 -31.38
CA TYR A 9 -0.48 -17.42 -31.40
C TYR A 9 0.09 -17.49 -32.81
N LEU A 10 -0.69 -17.96 -33.80
CA LEU A 10 -0.27 -17.96 -35.21
C LEU A 10 0.04 -16.54 -35.70
N LYS A 11 -0.76 -15.55 -35.29
CA LYS A 11 -0.50 -14.13 -35.60
C LYS A 11 0.77 -13.57 -34.95
N LEU A 12 1.23 -14.20 -33.88
CA LEU A 12 2.48 -13.87 -33.20
C LEU A 12 3.67 -14.67 -33.74
N GLY A 13 3.48 -15.46 -34.80
CA GLY A 13 4.55 -16.22 -35.44
C GLY A 13 4.83 -17.56 -34.77
N PHE A 14 3.87 -18.14 -34.06
CA PHE A 14 3.95 -19.53 -33.63
C PHE A 14 3.67 -20.45 -34.82
N ASP A 15 4.45 -21.52 -34.89
CA ASP A 15 4.21 -22.67 -35.76
C ASP A 15 3.32 -23.68 -35.04
N GLY A 16 2.48 -24.41 -35.78
CA GLY A 16 1.65 -25.48 -35.23
C GLY A 16 0.14 -25.37 -35.53
N PRO A 17 -0.69 -26.18 -34.85
CA PRO A 17 -0.30 -27.09 -33.77
C PRO A 17 0.46 -28.30 -34.33
N ASP A 18 1.42 -28.81 -33.55
CA ASP A 18 2.12 -30.05 -33.85
C ASP A 18 1.24 -31.29 -33.55
N THR A 19 1.81 -32.48 -33.68
CA THR A 19 1.09 -33.75 -33.44
C THR A 19 0.64 -33.92 -31.99
N ASP A 20 1.22 -33.18 -31.05
CA ASP A 20 0.87 -33.18 -29.63
C ASP A 20 -0.11 -32.04 -29.29
N GLY A 21 -0.60 -31.30 -30.29
CA GLY A 21 -1.55 -30.20 -30.11
C GLY A 21 -0.90 -28.90 -29.64
N ARG A 22 0.42 -28.74 -29.78
CA ARG A 22 1.17 -27.59 -29.29
C ARG A 22 1.53 -26.64 -30.42
N ALA A 23 1.31 -25.35 -30.20
CA ALA A 23 1.93 -24.30 -31.00
C ALA A 23 3.28 -23.95 -30.38
N HIS A 24 4.31 -23.65 -31.17
CA HIS A 24 5.63 -23.32 -30.64
C HIS A 24 6.30 -22.22 -31.46
N THR A 25 7.24 -21.51 -30.84
CA THR A 25 8.09 -20.52 -31.51
C THR A 25 9.41 -20.39 -30.77
N ASP A 26 10.44 -19.95 -31.49
CA ASP A 26 11.74 -19.62 -30.90
C ASP A 26 11.94 -18.10 -30.94
N LEU A 27 12.14 -17.50 -29.78
CA LEU A 27 12.26 -16.06 -29.63
C LEU A 27 13.51 -15.72 -28.82
N HIS A 28 14.50 -15.09 -29.46
CA HIS A 28 15.78 -14.73 -28.83
C HIS A 28 16.48 -15.89 -28.10
N GLY A 29 16.38 -17.10 -28.66
CA GLY A 29 16.96 -18.32 -28.10
C GLY A 29 16.17 -18.94 -26.95
N ALA A 30 15.03 -18.36 -26.57
CA ALA A 30 14.05 -19.01 -25.71
C ALA A 30 13.04 -19.80 -26.55
N HIS A 31 12.84 -21.06 -26.21
CA HIS A 31 11.84 -21.91 -26.83
C HIS A 31 10.52 -21.74 -26.08
N ILE A 32 9.46 -21.36 -26.80
CA ILE A 32 8.14 -21.09 -26.24
C ILE A 32 7.14 -22.07 -26.82
N THR A 33 6.32 -22.70 -25.98
CA THR A 33 5.22 -23.57 -26.41
C THR A 33 3.90 -23.09 -25.83
N ALA A 34 2.81 -23.26 -26.58
CA ALA A 34 1.45 -22.98 -26.20
C ALA A 34 0.58 -24.22 -26.46
N THR A 35 -0.12 -24.72 -25.44
CA THR A 35 -0.89 -25.97 -25.52
C THR A 35 -2.26 -25.78 -24.90
N ALA A 36 -3.33 -26.14 -25.62
CA ALA A 36 -4.67 -26.13 -25.03
C ALA A 36 -4.77 -27.17 -23.90
N ILE A 37 -5.13 -26.72 -22.70
CA ILE A 37 -5.38 -27.59 -21.54
C ILE A 37 -6.88 -27.89 -21.41
N SER A 38 -7.73 -26.94 -21.83
CA SER A 38 -9.19 -27.07 -21.90
C SER A 38 -9.75 -26.19 -23.02
N ASP A 39 -11.07 -26.24 -23.27
CA ASP A 39 -11.73 -25.35 -24.25
C ASP A 39 -11.61 -23.86 -23.89
N GLU A 40 -11.23 -23.53 -22.65
CA GLU A 40 -11.12 -22.16 -22.15
C GLU A 40 -9.67 -21.74 -21.85
N LEU A 41 -8.70 -22.66 -21.86
CA LEU A 41 -7.36 -22.41 -21.32
C LEU A 41 -6.24 -22.94 -22.21
N VAL A 42 -5.15 -22.17 -22.27
CA VAL A 42 -3.92 -22.47 -22.99
C VAL A 42 -2.74 -22.34 -22.04
N GLU A 43 -1.99 -23.41 -21.80
CA GLU A 43 -0.70 -23.33 -21.12
C GLU A 43 0.31 -22.72 -22.07
N VAL A 44 1.09 -21.75 -21.58
CA VAL A 44 2.24 -21.20 -22.30
C VAL A 44 3.47 -21.43 -21.44
N SER A 45 4.45 -22.13 -21.98
CA SER A 45 5.72 -22.39 -21.31
C SER A 45 6.86 -21.82 -22.11
N ALA A 46 7.89 -21.31 -21.43
CA ALA A 46 9.10 -20.84 -22.05
C ALA A 46 10.32 -21.44 -21.37
N SER A 47 11.34 -21.77 -22.16
CA SER A 47 12.58 -22.37 -21.67
C SER A 47 13.80 -21.78 -22.35
N LYS A 48 14.88 -21.55 -21.59
CA LYS A 48 16.19 -21.15 -22.10
C LYS A 48 17.28 -21.55 -21.11
N ASP A 49 18.36 -22.16 -21.60
CA ASP A 49 19.58 -22.46 -20.82
C ASP A 49 19.32 -23.15 -19.46
N GLY A 50 18.34 -24.06 -19.42
CA GLY A 50 17.94 -24.80 -18.21
C GLY A 50 17.00 -24.04 -17.27
N THR A 51 16.68 -22.78 -17.57
CA THR A 51 15.63 -22.00 -16.90
C THR A 51 14.31 -22.21 -17.61
N TYR A 52 13.23 -22.36 -16.85
CA TYR A 52 11.91 -22.69 -17.34
C TYR A 52 10.85 -21.93 -16.53
N ASP A 53 9.86 -21.37 -17.21
CA ASP A 53 8.68 -20.80 -16.58
C ASP A 53 7.41 -21.13 -17.38
N THR A 54 6.28 -21.16 -16.69
CA THR A 54 4.97 -21.40 -17.30
C THR A 54 3.94 -20.39 -16.85
N THR A 55 2.96 -20.18 -17.70
CA THR A 55 1.77 -19.40 -17.40
C THR A 55 0.58 -20.00 -18.14
N VAL A 56 -0.62 -19.58 -17.79
CA VAL A 56 -1.85 -20.05 -18.43
C VAL A 56 -2.63 -18.84 -18.92
N CYS A 57 -3.08 -18.93 -20.16
CA CYS A 57 -3.82 -17.91 -20.88
C CYS A 57 -5.26 -18.37 -21.11
N ASP A 58 -6.21 -17.43 -21.21
CA ASP A 58 -7.55 -17.75 -21.69
C ASP A 58 -7.53 -17.99 -23.21
N ALA A 59 -8.18 -19.05 -23.66
CA ALA A 59 -8.33 -19.42 -25.06
C ALA A 59 -8.99 -18.34 -25.93
N ARG A 60 -9.72 -17.40 -25.32
CA ARG A 60 -10.42 -16.30 -26.01
C ARG A 60 -9.62 -15.02 -26.05
N TRP A 61 -8.41 -14.99 -25.49
CA TRP A 61 -7.58 -13.79 -25.51
C TRP A 61 -7.21 -13.37 -26.94
N ASN A 62 -7.19 -12.06 -27.15
CA ASN A 62 -6.74 -11.47 -28.39
C ASN A 62 -5.20 -11.47 -28.48
N VAL A 63 -4.68 -11.15 -29.66
CA VAL A 63 -3.25 -11.11 -29.97
C VAL A 63 -2.46 -10.25 -28.97
N GLU A 64 -3.00 -9.09 -28.59
CA GLU A 64 -2.32 -8.14 -27.69
C GLU A 64 -2.15 -8.70 -26.27
N ARG A 65 -3.19 -9.35 -25.73
CA ARG A 65 -3.11 -9.99 -24.41
C ARG A 65 -2.14 -11.16 -24.39
N VAL A 66 -2.20 -12.02 -25.41
CA VAL A 66 -1.25 -13.14 -25.55
C VAL A 66 0.19 -12.62 -25.65
N ARG A 67 0.42 -11.60 -26.49
CA ARG A 67 1.73 -10.95 -26.63
C ARG A 67 2.26 -10.44 -25.28
N ASN A 68 1.47 -9.68 -24.53
CA ASN A 68 1.94 -9.15 -23.25
C ASN A 68 2.28 -10.25 -22.23
N THR A 69 1.50 -11.32 -22.18
CA THR A 69 1.77 -12.47 -21.32
C THR A 69 3.08 -13.15 -21.71
N LEU A 70 3.37 -13.31 -23.01
CA LEU A 70 4.65 -13.82 -23.49
C LEU A 70 5.82 -12.94 -23.01
N GLY A 71 5.68 -11.61 -23.08
CA GLY A 71 6.69 -10.69 -22.58
C GLY A 71 7.01 -10.90 -21.09
N GLN A 72 5.98 -11.11 -20.25
CA GLN A 72 6.17 -11.36 -18.81
C GLN A 72 6.87 -12.69 -18.53
N VAL A 73 6.52 -13.75 -19.26
CA VAL A 73 7.17 -15.06 -19.12
C VAL A 73 8.63 -14.96 -19.53
N LEU A 74 8.92 -14.28 -20.64
CA LEU A 74 10.28 -14.10 -21.14
C LEU A 74 11.14 -13.24 -20.21
N GLU A 75 10.59 -12.19 -19.58
CA GLU A 75 11.31 -11.39 -18.58
C GLU A 75 11.83 -12.21 -17.39
N ARG A 76 11.16 -13.33 -17.05
CA ARG A 76 11.56 -14.17 -15.92
C ARG A 76 12.63 -15.19 -16.27
N ILE A 77 12.68 -15.63 -17.53
CA ILE A 77 13.64 -16.63 -17.99
C ILE A 77 14.86 -16.03 -18.68
N LEU A 78 14.79 -14.78 -19.16
CA LEU A 78 15.90 -14.09 -19.81
C LEU A 78 16.67 -13.21 -18.82
N PRO A 79 18.01 -13.15 -18.94
CA PRO A 79 18.81 -12.23 -18.13
C PRO A 79 18.51 -10.76 -18.48
N PRO A 80 18.64 -9.80 -17.53
CA PRO A 80 18.29 -8.39 -17.74
C PRO A 80 19.01 -7.72 -18.92
N SER A 81 20.21 -8.18 -19.26
CA SER A 81 20.97 -7.71 -20.43
C SER A 81 20.29 -8.05 -21.76
N GLU A 82 19.49 -9.12 -21.78
CA GLU A 82 18.76 -9.63 -22.94
C GLU A 82 17.26 -9.30 -22.90
N SER A 83 16.73 -8.70 -21.83
CA SER A 83 15.32 -8.32 -21.72
C SER A 83 15.04 -6.87 -22.19
N THR A 84 16.06 -6.11 -22.57
CA THR A 84 15.92 -4.71 -23.00
C THR A 84 15.07 -4.55 -24.26
N TRP A 85 15.11 -5.50 -25.19
CA TRP A 85 14.23 -5.50 -26.36
C TRP A 85 12.79 -5.87 -25.98
N ILE A 86 12.57 -6.70 -24.94
CA ILE A 86 11.23 -6.98 -24.40
C ILE A 86 10.62 -5.70 -23.86
N HIS A 87 11.40 -4.89 -23.14
CA HIS A 87 10.93 -3.59 -22.70
C HIS A 87 10.67 -2.64 -23.89
N ALA A 88 11.48 -2.65 -24.96
CA ALA A 88 11.22 -1.82 -26.14
C ALA A 88 9.97 -2.26 -26.94
N GLU A 89 9.73 -3.55 -27.05
CA GLU A 89 8.68 -4.14 -27.88
C GLU A 89 7.34 -4.30 -27.14
N PHE A 90 7.39 -4.64 -25.86
CA PHE A 90 6.21 -4.89 -25.02
C PHE A 90 5.87 -3.72 -24.09
N ALA A 91 6.79 -2.82 -23.72
CA ALA A 91 6.38 -1.62 -22.95
C ALA A 91 5.46 -0.70 -23.76
N LEU A 92 5.61 -0.64 -25.09
CA LEU A 92 4.66 0.05 -25.97
C LEU A 92 3.25 -0.58 -25.91
N ALA A 93 3.17 -1.90 -25.78
CA ALA A 93 1.91 -2.63 -25.67
C ALA A 93 1.31 -2.56 -24.26
N VAL A 94 2.14 -2.53 -23.20
CA VAL A 94 1.71 -2.27 -21.82
C VAL A 94 1.20 -0.84 -21.68
N GLU A 95 1.95 0.17 -22.15
CA GLU A 95 1.54 1.57 -22.13
C GLU A 95 0.30 1.81 -23.01
N HIS A 96 0.15 1.07 -24.11
CA HIS A 96 -1.06 1.10 -24.93
C HIS A 96 -2.25 0.42 -24.21
N SER A 97 -2.04 -0.73 -23.57
CA SER A 97 -3.07 -1.46 -22.82
C SER A 97 -3.49 -0.69 -21.56
N GLU A 98 -2.57 -0.03 -20.88
CA GLU A 98 -2.82 0.90 -19.78
C GLU A 98 -3.61 2.12 -20.27
N ARG A 99 -3.29 2.66 -21.44
CA ARG A 99 -4.09 3.73 -22.08
C ARG A 99 -5.49 3.27 -22.45
N ILE A 100 -5.66 2.06 -23.01
CA ILE A 100 -6.98 1.51 -23.34
C ILE A 100 -7.78 1.24 -22.07
N ALA A 101 -7.19 0.60 -21.06
CA ALA A 101 -7.83 0.33 -19.78
C ALA A 101 -8.22 1.65 -19.08
N SER A 102 -7.32 2.63 -19.04
CA SER A 102 -7.60 3.97 -18.51
C SER A 102 -8.69 4.70 -19.30
N ALA A 103 -8.69 4.60 -20.63
CA ALA A 103 -9.73 5.20 -21.48
C ALA A 103 -11.10 4.52 -21.28
N ALA A 104 -11.13 3.18 -21.22
CA ALA A 104 -12.35 2.40 -20.98
C ALA A 104 -12.94 2.62 -19.58
N MET A 105 -12.08 2.85 -18.59
CA MET A 105 -12.45 3.29 -17.26
C MET A 105 -13.07 4.69 -17.27
N LYS A 106 -12.51 5.64 -18.04
CA LYS A 106 -13.01 7.03 -18.15
C LYS A 106 -14.34 7.15 -18.88
N THR A 107 -14.61 6.30 -19.86
CA THR A 107 -15.84 6.40 -20.70
C THR A 107 -17.07 5.78 -20.05
N GLY A 108 -16.96 5.17 -18.86
CA GLY A 108 -18.10 4.55 -18.16
C GLY A 108 -18.76 3.40 -18.94
N THR A 109 -18.15 2.94 -20.03
CA THR A 109 -18.67 1.86 -20.89
C THR A 109 -18.46 0.48 -20.29
N CYS A 110 -17.81 0.37 -19.13
CA CYS A 110 -17.61 -0.89 -18.43
C CYS A 110 -18.80 -1.21 -17.50
N ARG A 111 -19.94 -1.59 -18.09
CA ARG A 111 -20.77 -2.60 -17.42
C ARG A 111 -20.00 -3.92 -17.56
N HIS A 112 -19.48 -4.43 -16.44
CA HIS A 112 -18.79 -5.72 -16.32
C HIS A 112 -17.29 -5.73 -16.66
N PHE A 113 -16.48 -5.26 -15.72
CA PHE A 113 -15.33 -6.05 -15.29
C PHE A 113 -15.67 -6.63 -13.92
N THR A 114 -16.64 -7.55 -13.90
CA THR A 114 -16.79 -8.45 -12.76
C THR A 114 -15.61 -9.42 -12.81
N VAL A 115 -15.09 -9.78 -11.64
CA VAL A 115 -14.06 -10.81 -11.42
C VAL A 115 -14.32 -12.09 -12.24
N GLU A 116 -15.59 -12.34 -12.59
CA GLU A 116 -16.10 -13.45 -13.39
C GLU A 116 -15.56 -13.56 -14.83
N GLN A 117 -14.88 -12.54 -15.37
CA GLN A 117 -14.26 -12.62 -16.71
C GLN A 117 -12.75 -12.91 -16.70
N LEU A 118 -12.14 -13.12 -15.53
CA LEU A 118 -10.81 -13.70 -15.41
C LEU A 118 -10.98 -15.18 -15.03
N PRO A 119 -10.38 -16.14 -15.77
CA PRO A 119 -10.56 -17.55 -15.45
C PRO A 119 -9.96 -17.87 -14.07
N LEU A 120 -10.84 -18.15 -13.11
CA LEU A 120 -10.48 -18.71 -11.82
C LEU A 120 -10.27 -20.22 -12.00
N HIS A 121 -9.02 -20.69 -12.04
CA HIS A 121 -8.75 -22.12 -11.93
C HIS A 121 -8.72 -22.53 -10.44
N PRO A 122 -9.39 -23.62 -10.03
CA PRO A 122 -9.48 -24.04 -8.62
C PRO A 122 -8.15 -24.47 -7.97
N THR A 123 -7.07 -24.57 -8.74
CA THR A 123 -5.74 -25.00 -8.24
C THR A 123 -4.58 -24.07 -8.60
N VAL A 124 -4.81 -23.00 -9.37
CA VAL A 124 -3.77 -22.03 -9.75
C VAL A 124 -4.09 -20.70 -9.08
N GLN A 125 -3.26 -20.30 -8.13
CA GLN A 125 -3.31 -18.94 -7.60
C GLN A 125 -2.69 -18.00 -8.63
N TYR A 126 -3.50 -17.47 -9.53
CA TYR A 126 -3.14 -16.23 -10.22
C TYR A 126 -2.99 -15.15 -9.15
N GLY A 127 -1.78 -14.68 -8.90
CA GLY A 127 -1.59 -13.47 -8.11
C GLY A 127 -2.28 -12.32 -8.83
N LEU A 128 -3.26 -11.69 -8.19
CA LEU A 128 -3.92 -10.46 -8.66
C LEU A 128 -2.89 -9.40 -9.08
N ASP A 129 -1.69 -9.45 -8.51
CA ASP A 129 -0.58 -8.51 -8.72
C ASP A 129 0.12 -8.60 -10.09
N HIS A 130 -0.26 -9.53 -10.96
CA HIS A 130 0.46 -9.82 -12.21
C HIS A 130 -0.32 -9.57 -13.51
N THR A 131 -1.58 -9.10 -13.45
CA THR A 131 -2.33 -8.76 -14.66
C THR A 131 -2.04 -7.32 -15.13
N LEU A 132 -2.14 -7.07 -16.44
CA LEU A 132 -2.08 -5.71 -16.99
C LEU A 132 -3.19 -4.82 -16.43
N GLU A 133 -4.37 -5.41 -16.18
CA GLU A 133 -5.50 -4.73 -15.59
C GLU A 133 -5.18 -4.23 -14.19
N TYR A 134 -4.59 -5.07 -13.34
CA TYR A 134 -4.15 -4.67 -12.02
C TYR A 134 -3.08 -3.58 -12.08
N ARG A 135 -2.10 -3.68 -13.00
CA ARG A 135 -1.08 -2.64 -13.19
C ARG A 135 -1.70 -1.30 -13.60
N ALA A 136 -2.65 -1.31 -14.54
CA ALA A 136 -3.37 -0.13 -14.99
C ALA A 136 -4.25 0.46 -13.88
N ALA A 137 -4.97 -0.38 -13.15
CA ALA A 137 -5.82 0.03 -12.04
C ALA A 137 -5.00 0.60 -10.89
N MET A 138 -3.89 -0.03 -10.52
CA MET A 138 -2.97 0.45 -9.48
C MET A 138 -2.29 1.77 -9.88
N THR A 139 -1.88 1.91 -11.15
CA THR A 139 -1.31 3.16 -11.67
C THR A 139 -2.33 4.28 -11.65
N THR A 140 -3.57 4.00 -12.07
CA THR A 140 -4.69 4.94 -12.03
C THR A 140 -5.05 5.31 -10.58
N ALA A 141 -5.15 4.32 -9.69
CA ALA A 141 -5.41 4.50 -8.28
C ALA A 141 -4.37 5.40 -7.62
N ARG A 142 -3.07 5.23 -7.93
CA ARG A 142 -1.99 6.01 -7.31
C ARG A 142 -1.74 7.38 -7.93
N ARG A 143 -1.87 7.50 -9.25
CA ARG A 143 -1.38 8.65 -10.04
C ARG A 143 -2.45 9.31 -10.89
N GLY A 144 -3.63 8.73 -10.99
CA GLY A 144 -4.75 9.30 -11.73
C GLY A 144 -5.19 10.63 -11.12
N THR A 145 -5.83 11.45 -11.94
CA THR A 145 -6.35 12.78 -11.57
C THR A 145 -7.86 12.92 -11.81
N ASP A 146 -8.52 11.86 -12.29
CA ASP A 146 -9.96 11.83 -12.53
C ASP A 146 -10.68 11.41 -11.25
N PRO A 147 -11.36 12.34 -10.55
CA PRO A 147 -11.98 12.06 -9.26
C PRO A 147 -13.12 11.03 -9.37
N VAL A 148 -13.86 11.00 -10.47
CA VAL A 148 -14.98 10.06 -10.66
C VAL A 148 -14.44 8.63 -10.74
N LEU A 149 -13.41 8.43 -11.56
CA LEU A 149 -12.78 7.14 -11.72
C LEU A 149 -12.08 6.68 -10.43
N ILE A 150 -11.32 7.56 -9.77
CA ILE A 150 -10.65 7.22 -8.51
C ILE A 150 -11.68 6.86 -7.43
N GLY A 151 -12.78 7.61 -7.35
CA GLY A 151 -13.88 7.32 -6.44
C GLY A 151 -14.49 5.95 -6.67
N TRP A 152 -14.78 5.60 -7.92
CA TRP A 152 -15.26 4.27 -8.28
C TRP A 152 -14.24 3.16 -7.92
N ILE A 153 -12.95 3.38 -8.20
CA ILE A 153 -11.92 2.40 -7.85
C ILE A 153 -11.88 2.18 -6.33
N ALA A 154 -11.96 3.25 -5.54
CA ALA A 154 -11.89 3.19 -4.09
C ALA A 154 -13.07 2.43 -3.44
N THR A 155 -14.24 2.37 -4.08
CA THR A 155 -15.45 1.75 -3.49
C THR A 155 -15.85 0.43 -4.14
N GLU A 156 -15.66 0.28 -5.44
CA GLU A 156 -16.25 -0.81 -6.24
C GLU A 156 -15.22 -1.77 -6.83
N TYR A 157 -13.95 -1.38 -6.95
CA TYR A 157 -12.95 -2.24 -7.63
C TYR A 157 -12.67 -3.52 -6.85
N PRO A 158 -12.66 -4.72 -7.46
CA PRO A 158 -12.61 -5.99 -6.73
C PRO A 158 -11.19 -6.39 -6.29
N ASN A 159 -10.42 -5.45 -5.73
CA ASN A 159 -9.13 -5.69 -5.12
C ASN A 159 -8.86 -4.65 -4.02
N SER A 160 -8.69 -5.11 -2.78
CA SER A 160 -8.51 -4.21 -1.63
C SER A 160 -7.23 -3.39 -1.71
N ALA A 161 -6.14 -3.93 -2.26
CA ALA A 161 -4.88 -3.18 -2.39
C ALA A 161 -5.02 -2.02 -3.40
N VAL A 162 -5.79 -2.21 -4.47
CA VAL A 162 -6.09 -1.16 -5.45
C VAL A 162 -7.07 -0.14 -4.85
N GLN A 163 -8.07 -0.59 -4.08
CA GLN A 163 -8.98 0.30 -3.34
C GLN A 163 -8.21 1.17 -2.34
N ASP A 164 -7.33 0.58 -1.53
CA ASP A 164 -6.48 1.28 -0.57
C ASP A 164 -5.58 2.30 -1.27
N ALA A 165 -5.01 1.93 -2.42
CA ALA A 165 -4.21 2.87 -3.22
C ALA A 165 -5.05 4.06 -3.72
N ALA A 166 -6.30 3.84 -4.11
CA ALA A 166 -7.21 4.88 -4.56
C ALA A 166 -7.66 5.78 -3.39
N LEU A 167 -7.95 5.20 -2.23
CA LEU A 167 -8.24 5.94 -0.99
C LEU A 167 -7.05 6.79 -0.53
N GLY A 168 -5.82 6.40 -0.86
CA GLY A 168 -4.61 7.19 -0.64
C GLY A 168 -4.41 8.34 -1.65
N ASN A 169 -5.14 8.35 -2.77
CA ASN A 169 -4.93 9.33 -3.84
C ASN A 169 -5.44 10.74 -3.43
N PRO A 170 -4.65 11.82 -3.63
CA PRO A 170 -5.08 13.19 -3.36
C PRO A 170 -6.38 13.61 -4.04
N HIS A 171 -6.68 13.06 -5.21
CA HIS A 171 -7.88 13.34 -6.01
C HIS A 171 -9.07 12.44 -5.69
N CYS A 172 -8.96 11.52 -4.71
CA CYS A 172 -10.10 10.74 -4.25
C CYS A 172 -11.21 11.68 -3.73
N PRO A 173 -12.47 11.56 -4.21
CA PRO A 173 -13.56 12.42 -3.80
C PRO A 173 -13.78 12.38 -2.29
N GLU A 174 -14.02 13.55 -1.70
CA GLU A 174 -14.31 13.67 -0.27
C GLU A 174 -15.53 12.83 0.15
N GLU A 175 -16.55 12.78 -0.70
CA GLU A 175 -17.78 11.99 -0.48
C GLU A 175 -17.46 10.50 -0.26
N VAL A 176 -16.51 9.97 -1.03
CA VAL A 176 -16.04 8.58 -0.92
C VAL A 176 -15.27 8.40 0.39
N LEU A 177 -14.32 9.29 0.69
CA LEU A 177 -13.56 9.26 1.94
C LEU A 177 -14.49 9.32 3.16
N LEU A 178 -15.52 10.17 3.11
CA LEU A 178 -16.53 10.30 4.16
C LEU A 178 -17.40 9.05 4.29
N GLY A 179 -17.72 8.39 3.18
CA GLY A 179 -18.43 7.12 3.14
C GLY A 179 -17.68 6.01 3.89
N VAL A 180 -16.37 5.92 3.68
CA VAL A 180 -15.52 4.89 4.30
C VAL A 180 -14.88 5.30 5.63
N ALA A 181 -15.02 6.55 6.07
CA ALA A 181 -14.38 7.06 7.29
C ALA A 181 -14.70 6.26 8.56
N SER A 182 -15.86 5.59 8.59
CA SER A 182 -16.26 4.74 9.71
C SER A 182 -15.86 3.28 9.54
N ASP A 183 -15.18 2.88 8.46
CA ASP A 183 -14.67 1.53 8.25
C ASP A 183 -13.31 1.37 8.96
N GLU A 184 -13.18 0.31 9.75
CA GLU A 184 -11.95 -0.03 10.47
C GLU A 184 -10.78 -0.36 9.51
N ARG A 185 -11.10 -0.95 8.35
CA ARG A 185 -10.12 -1.35 7.34
C ARG A 185 -9.54 -0.16 6.60
N ALA A 186 -10.35 0.88 6.36
CA ALA A 186 -9.94 2.10 5.67
C ALA A 186 -9.12 3.05 6.56
N ALA A 187 -9.28 2.98 7.89
CA ALA A 187 -8.64 3.90 8.82
C ALA A 187 -7.10 4.06 8.66
N PRO A 188 -6.28 3.00 8.48
CA PRO A 188 -4.84 3.18 8.32
C PRO A 188 -4.48 3.89 7.02
N VAL A 189 -5.21 3.60 5.94
CA VAL A 189 -5.01 4.25 4.65
C VAL A 189 -5.38 5.73 4.73
N LEU A 190 -6.50 6.05 5.35
CA LEU A 190 -6.92 7.44 5.57
C LEU A 190 -5.89 8.21 6.41
N LEU A 191 -5.45 7.65 7.54
CA LEU A 191 -4.45 8.27 8.43
C LEU A 191 -3.03 8.36 7.82
N SER A 192 -2.76 7.62 6.74
CA SER A 192 -1.49 7.73 6.00
C SER A 192 -1.43 8.96 5.09
N ARG A 193 -2.58 9.57 4.79
CA ARG A 193 -2.65 10.79 3.97
C ARG A 193 -2.03 11.95 4.74
N SER A 194 -1.23 12.78 4.06
CA SER A 194 -0.68 14.00 4.67
C SER A 194 -1.76 15.02 5.05
N THR A 195 -2.89 14.98 4.34
CA THR A 195 -4.05 15.86 4.53
C THR A 195 -5.34 15.07 4.36
N ILE A 196 -6.28 15.29 5.27
CA ILE A 196 -7.61 14.68 5.27
C ILE A 196 -8.60 15.83 5.50
N PRO A 197 -9.74 15.90 4.76
CA PRO A 197 -10.80 16.84 5.07
C PRO A 197 -11.25 16.73 6.54
N GLU A 198 -11.50 17.86 7.19
CA GLU A 198 -11.76 17.91 8.66
C GLU A 198 -12.97 17.06 9.07
N ASN A 199 -14.05 17.08 8.27
CA ASN A 199 -15.24 16.26 8.48
C ASN A 199 -14.97 14.75 8.38
N VAL A 200 -14.14 14.33 7.42
CA VAL A 200 -13.69 12.93 7.26
C VAL A 200 -12.85 12.52 8.47
N PHE A 201 -11.89 13.37 8.87
CA PHE A 201 -11.05 13.12 10.05
C PHE A 201 -11.89 13.00 11.33
N GLN A 202 -12.82 13.93 11.55
CA GLN A 202 -13.70 13.92 12.71
C GLN A 202 -14.54 12.63 12.76
N LYS A 203 -15.15 12.24 11.65
CA LYS A 203 -15.95 11.01 11.56
C LYS A 203 -15.11 9.75 11.82
N LEU A 204 -13.87 9.71 11.32
CA LEU A 204 -12.93 8.63 11.59
C LEU A 204 -12.52 8.57 13.07
N ALA A 205 -12.18 9.73 13.66
CA ALA A 205 -11.77 9.83 15.06
C ALA A 205 -12.91 9.42 16.00
N ASP A 206 -14.15 9.82 15.71
CA ASP A 206 -15.33 9.44 16.48
C ASP A 206 -15.61 7.93 16.38
N ALA A 207 -15.51 7.36 15.17
CA ALA A 207 -15.71 5.92 14.97
C ALA A 207 -14.69 5.09 15.76
N GLU A 208 -13.40 5.42 15.67
CA GLU A 208 -12.33 4.72 16.39
C GLU A 208 -12.40 4.93 17.91
N SER A 209 -12.74 6.14 18.35
CA SER A 209 -12.96 6.41 19.78
C SER A 209 -14.15 5.61 20.31
N ALA A 210 -15.23 5.49 19.54
CA ALA A 210 -16.38 4.69 19.92
C ALA A 210 -16.07 3.17 19.92
N ARG A 211 -15.18 2.69 19.04
CA ARG A 211 -14.67 1.30 19.10
C ARG A 211 -13.85 1.07 20.37
N TYR A 212 -12.91 1.96 20.66
CA TYR A 212 -12.10 1.94 21.87
C TYR A 212 -12.96 1.88 23.15
N MET A 213 -13.92 2.78 23.28
CA MET A 213 -14.75 2.91 24.49
C MET A 213 -15.67 1.71 24.72
N ARG A 214 -16.07 1.00 23.65
CA ARG A 214 -16.95 -0.18 23.73
C ARG A 214 -16.18 -1.50 23.82
N SER A 215 -14.87 -1.48 23.64
CA SER A 215 -14.06 -2.69 23.59
C SER A 215 -13.85 -3.31 24.97
N ALA A 216 -14.01 -4.63 25.06
CA ALA A 216 -13.61 -5.40 26.25
C ALA A 216 -12.09 -5.42 26.44
N MET A 217 -11.31 -5.11 25.40
CA MET A 217 -9.85 -5.03 25.43
C MET A 217 -9.36 -3.68 24.89
N PRO A 218 -9.53 -2.58 25.64
CA PRO A 218 -9.25 -1.22 25.15
C PRO A 218 -7.80 -1.01 24.68
N ARG A 219 -6.86 -1.77 25.25
CA ARG A 219 -5.42 -1.68 24.92
C ARG A 219 -5.10 -2.04 23.47
N HIS A 220 -5.92 -2.87 22.82
CA HIS A 220 -5.72 -3.22 21.41
C HIS A 220 -5.97 -2.04 20.46
N HIS A 221 -6.70 -1.01 20.90
CA HIS A 221 -6.99 0.17 20.10
C HIS A 221 -5.96 1.29 20.28
N PHE A 222 -5.05 1.17 21.25
CA PHE A 222 -4.06 2.21 21.54
C PHE A 222 -3.16 2.60 20.35
N PRO A 223 -2.69 1.66 19.49
CA PRO A 223 -1.94 2.04 18.30
C PRO A 223 -2.74 2.99 17.39
N ARG A 224 -4.02 2.67 17.13
CA ARG A 224 -4.89 3.50 16.31
C ARG A 224 -5.16 4.87 16.92
N LEU A 225 -5.47 4.93 18.23
CA LEU A 225 -5.69 6.20 18.91
C LEU A 225 -4.44 7.09 18.86
N LEU A 226 -3.25 6.48 18.95
CA LEU A 226 -2.00 7.19 18.81
C LEU A 226 -1.80 7.69 17.38
N GLU A 227 -2.07 6.90 16.34
CA GLU A 227 -2.03 7.37 14.94
C GLU A 227 -2.93 8.61 14.73
N ILE A 228 -4.17 8.57 15.26
CA ILE A 228 -5.10 9.71 15.22
C ILE A 228 -4.51 10.92 15.95
N ALA A 229 -3.94 10.72 17.15
CA ALA A 229 -3.36 11.80 17.93
C ALA A 229 -2.15 12.45 17.26
N LEU A 230 -1.35 11.69 16.50
CA LEU A 230 -0.15 12.18 15.84
C LEU A 230 -0.45 12.85 14.48
N HIS A 231 -1.58 12.50 13.86
CA HIS A 231 -1.96 13.01 12.54
C HIS A 231 -2.07 14.55 12.52
N PRO A 232 -1.53 15.27 11.51
CA PRO A 232 -1.46 16.74 11.46
C PRO A 232 -2.82 17.46 11.61
N VAL A 233 -3.90 16.87 11.10
CA VAL A 233 -5.25 17.47 11.14
C VAL A 233 -5.91 17.35 12.51
N CYS A 234 -5.39 16.51 13.42
CA CYS A 234 -6.00 16.32 14.74
C CYS A 234 -6.05 17.61 15.57
N PRO A 235 -7.19 17.99 16.17
CA PRO A 235 -7.23 19.09 17.13
C PRO A 235 -6.32 18.81 18.34
N GLU A 236 -5.65 19.84 18.85
CA GLU A 236 -4.65 19.67 19.92
C GLU A 236 -5.26 19.08 21.21
N GLU A 237 -6.45 19.55 21.59
CA GLU A 237 -7.17 19.04 22.76
C GLU A 237 -7.49 17.54 22.63
N LEU A 238 -7.95 17.13 21.44
CA LEU A 238 -8.22 15.71 21.15
C LEU A 238 -6.93 14.89 21.19
N ALA A 239 -5.86 15.37 20.56
CA ALA A 239 -4.57 14.68 20.53
C ALA A 239 -4.04 14.41 21.96
N LEU A 240 -4.06 15.42 22.83
CA LEU A 240 -3.61 15.27 24.22
C LEU A 240 -4.55 14.37 25.04
N GLY A 241 -5.86 14.45 24.80
CA GLY A 241 -6.85 13.53 25.36
C GLY A 241 -6.53 12.08 25.00
N LEU A 242 -6.39 11.76 23.73
CA LEU A 242 -6.05 10.42 23.24
C LEU A 242 -4.71 9.93 23.81
N VAL A 243 -3.67 10.78 23.80
CA VAL A 243 -2.37 10.47 24.40
C VAL A 243 -2.49 10.13 25.89
N SER A 244 -3.36 10.81 26.64
CA SER A 244 -3.57 10.53 28.06
C SER A 244 -4.05 9.09 28.29
N HIS A 245 -4.95 8.60 27.44
CA HIS A 245 -5.46 7.22 27.51
C HIS A 245 -4.36 6.22 27.16
N VAL A 246 -3.63 6.45 26.06
CA VAL A 246 -2.58 5.55 25.58
C VAL A 246 -1.39 5.48 26.55
N ALA A 247 -1.05 6.60 27.20
CA ALA A 247 0.08 6.71 28.12
C ALA A 247 -0.25 6.29 29.57
N SER A 248 -1.54 6.13 29.91
CA SER A 248 -2.04 5.74 31.23
C SER A 248 -1.48 4.41 31.80
N PRO A 249 -1.26 3.34 31.00
CA PRO A 249 -0.85 2.03 31.54
C PRO A 249 0.47 2.02 32.32
N GLY A 250 1.29 3.08 32.22
CA GLY A 250 2.45 3.27 33.08
C GLY A 250 3.64 3.89 32.36
N GLY A 251 4.78 3.94 33.05
CA GLY A 251 5.97 4.62 32.55
C GLY A 251 6.52 4.07 31.22
N ALA A 252 6.37 2.78 30.94
CA ALA A 252 6.82 2.19 29.67
C ALA A 252 5.96 2.65 28.48
N ALA A 253 4.63 2.75 28.66
CA ALA A 253 3.74 3.28 27.64
C ALA A 253 4.05 4.76 27.34
N ARG A 254 4.34 5.57 28.37
CA ARG A 254 4.79 6.96 28.18
C ARG A 254 6.04 7.06 27.31
N VAL A 255 7.03 6.18 27.52
CA VAL A 255 8.25 6.14 26.70
C VAL A 255 7.93 5.77 25.26
N ALA A 256 7.10 4.74 25.04
CA ALA A 256 6.70 4.33 23.70
C ALA A 256 5.96 5.45 22.94
N VAL A 257 5.07 6.18 23.61
CA VAL A 257 4.38 7.35 23.03
C VAL A 257 5.38 8.46 22.70
N ALA A 258 6.35 8.75 23.58
CA ALA A 258 7.38 9.76 23.29
C ALA A 258 8.23 9.39 22.08
N LEU A 259 8.63 8.12 21.95
CA LEU A 259 9.36 7.65 20.77
C LEU A 259 8.53 7.83 19.49
N LYS A 260 7.23 7.52 19.54
CA LYS A 260 6.33 7.68 18.40
C LYS A 260 5.94 9.12 18.08
N ALA A 261 5.97 10.02 19.05
CA ALA A 261 5.67 11.43 18.82
C ALA A 261 6.62 12.10 17.81
N TRP A 262 7.80 11.52 17.57
CA TRP A 262 8.72 11.99 16.52
C TRP A 262 8.17 11.83 15.10
N ASP A 263 7.18 10.95 14.88
CA ASP A 263 6.49 10.80 13.59
C ASP A 263 5.50 11.94 13.33
N ALA A 264 5.20 12.79 14.33
CA ALA A 264 4.26 13.91 14.21
C ALA A 264 4.93 15.23 13.77
N PRO A 265 4.14 16.20 13.26
CA PRO A 265 4.64 17.55 12.98
C PRO A 265 5.30 18.21 14.21
N PRO A 266 6.31 19.09 14.03
CA PRO A 266 7.12 19.61 15.14
C PRO A 266 6.33 20.20 16.31
N ALA A 267 5.30 21.01 16.02
CA ALA A 267 4.46 21.62 17.06
C ALA A 267 3.70 20.56 17.88
N ARG A 268 3.12 19.56 17.21
CA ARG A 268 2.38 18.47 17.87
C ARG A 268 3.29 17.58 18.70
N ARG A 269 4.43 17.19 18.12
CA ARG A 269 5.48 16.44 18.82
C ARG A 269 5.85 17.14 20.12
N ASP A 270 6.11 18.44 20.05
CA ASP A 270 6.57 19.24 21.18
C ASP A 270 5.50 19.36 22.27
N ALA A 271 4.22 19.54 21.89
CA ALA A 271 3.08 19.52 22.81
C ALA A 271 2.95 18.17 23.53
N ILE A 272 3.01 17.05 22.80
CA ILE A 272 2.94 15.69 23.36
C ILE A 272 4.11 15.43 24.30
N HIS A 273 5.34 15.76 23.89
CA HIS A 273 6.52 15.61 24.74
C HIS A 273 6.42 16.42 26.03
N LEU A 274 5.97 17.68 25.95
CA LEU A 274 5.77 18.52 27.12
C LEU A 274 4.70 17.93 28.06
N TYR A 275 3.57 17.49 27.51
CA TYR A 275 2.51 16.81 28.25
C TYR A 275 3.05 15.58 28.99
N LEU A 276 3.81 14.72 28.32
CA LEU A 276 4.39 13.52 28.92
C LEU A 276 5.44 13.81 29.99
N LEU A 277 6.17 14.92 29.93
CA LEU A 277 7.17 15.27 30.96
C LEU A 277 6.55 15.95 32.18
N THR A 278 5.47 16.72 31.97
CA THR A 278 4.84 17.55 33.01
C THR A 278 3.69 16.83 33.73
N GLY A 279 2.90 16.02 33.02
CA GLY A 279 1.67 15.40 33.52
C GLY A 279 1.85 14.15 34.40
N GLY A 280 2.93 13.99 35.15
CA GLY A 280 3.14 12.78 35.96
C GLY A 280 4.08 12.95 37.14
N ARG A 281 4.16 11.95 38.03
CA ARG A 281 5.23 11.88 39.05
C ARG A 281 6.50 11.29 38.44
N THR A 282 7.66 11.63 38.98
CA THR A 282 8.91 10.96 38.59
C THR A 282 8.86 9.49 39.01
N THR A 283 9.06 8.60 38.05
CA THR A 283 9.15 7.14 38.25
C THR A 283 10.52 6.60 37.82
N LYS A 284 10.75 5.29 37.96
CA LYS A 284 11.96 4.62 37.45
C LYS A 284 12.20 4.83 35.94
N ASN A 285 11.14 5.07 35.16
CA ASN A 285 11.21 5.25 33.70
C ASN A 285 11.42 6.71 33.29
N THR A 286 11.58 7.64 34.24
CA THR A 286 11.70 9.08 33.93
C THR A 286 12.92 9.39 33.07
N LEU A 287 14.06 8.76 33.33
CA LEU A 287 15.28 8.98 32.55
C LEU A 287 15.13 8.46 31.12
N ALA A 288 14.55 7.28 30.94
CA ALA A 288 14.24 6.73 29.62
C ALA A 288 13.22 7.60 28.86
N LEU A 289 12.27 8.22 29.56
CA LEU A 289 11.33 9.16 28.95
C LEU A 289 12.02 10.44 28.48
N VAL A 290 12.91 11.01 29.29
CA VAL A 290 13.71 12.18 28.89
C VAL A 290 14.60 11.83 27.70
N ASP A 291 15.23 10.65 27.71
CA ASP A 291 16.05 10.16 26.61
C ASP A 291 15.25 10.05 25.30
N ALA A 292 14.04 9.46 25.35
CA ALA A 292 13.14 9.38 24.20
C ALA A 292 12.73 10.76 23.66
N VAL A 293 12.51 11.75 24.53
CA VAL A 293 12.14 13.13 24.15
C VAL A 293 13.32 13.92 23.58
N ILE A 294 14.54 13.65 24.04
CA ILE A 294 15.77 14.21 23.48
C ILE A 294 16.03 13.59 22.11
N GLY A 295 15.80 12.29 21.96
CA GLY A 295 15.97 11.54 20.73
C GLY A 295 17.44 11.39 20.32
N THR A 296 17.65 10.92 19.10
CA THR A 296 18.97 10.68 18.51
C THR A 296 19.46 11.87 17.67
N HIS A 297 18.55 12.61 17.05
CA HIS A 297 18.85 13.73 16.16
C HIS A 297 18.84 15.06 16.90
N HIS A 298 19.86 15.90 16.67
CA HIS A 298 19.97 17.26 17.26
C HIS A 298 19.83 17.33 18.79
N ARG A 299 20.45 16.38 19.51
CA ARG A 299 20.40 16.27 20.97
C ARG A 299 20.63 17.60 21.71
N ALA A 300 21.66 18.35 21.31
CA ALA A 300 21.99 19.63 21.93
C ALA A 300 20.85 20.66 21.81
N ALA A 301 20.21 20.75 20.65
CA ALA A 301 19.07 21.64 20.44
C ALA A 301 17.84 21.22 21.25
N ARG A 302 17.59 19.90 21.38
CA ARG A 302 16.48 19.38 22.20
C ARG A 302 16.70 19.58 23.70
N ILE A 303 17.92 19.42 24.18
CA ILE A 303 18.32 19.73 25.56
C ILE A 303 18.05 21.21 25.86
N GLU A 304 18.49 22.10 24.97
CA GLU A 304 18.27 23.53 25.14
C GLU A 304 16.78 23.90 25.07
N TRP A 305 16.03 23.28 24.16
CA TRP A 305 14.57 23.45 24.11
C TRP A 305 13.91 23.03 25.42
N LEU A 306 14.28 21.86 25.99
CA LEU A 306 13.73 21.37 27.27
C LEU A 306 13.98 22.32 28.43
N ARG A 307 15.18 22.90 28.52
CA ARG A 307 15.53 23.88 29.56
C ARG A 307 14.63 25.11 29.52
N LYS A 308 14.19 25.52 28.33
CA LYS A 308 13.29 26.66 28.13
C LYS A 308 11.82 26.38 28.48
N GLN A 309 11.42 25.11 28.66
CA GLN A 309 10.02 24.75 28.96
C GLN A 309 9.66 24.85 30.46
N GLY A 310 10.57 25.35 31.29
CA GLY A 310 10.34 25.65 32.71
C GLY A 310 11.09 24.75 33.69
N LYS A 311 11.02 25.11 34.98
CA LYS A 311 11.85 24.55 36.06
C LYS A 311 11.83 23.03 36.15
N ARG A 312 10.66 22.42 35.88
CA ARG A 312 10.50 20.97 35.94
C ARG A 312 11.29 20.28 34.83
N CYS A 313 11.14 20.70 33.58
CA CYS A 313 11.87 20.13 32.46
C CYS A 313 13.38 20.35 32.62
N GLU A 314 13.79 21.54 33.07
CA GLU A 314 15.18 21.83 33.39
C GLU A 314 15.77 20.87 34.45
N MET A 315 15.04 20.62 35.55
CA MET A 315 15.45 19.67 36.58
C MET A 315 15.61 18.25 36.02
N LEU A 316 14.65 17.81 35.20
CA LEU A 316 14.68 16.49 34.57
C LEU A 316 15.87 16.34 33.63
N THR A 317 16.17 17.37 32.83
CA THR A 317 17.33 17.42 31.94
C THR A 317 18.63 17.35 32.73
N ARG A 318 18.81 18.16 33.79
CA ARG A 318 20.02 18.11 34.63
C ARG A 318 20.25 16.72 35.25
N ARG A 319 19.16 16.08 35.72
CA ARG A 319 19.22 14.72 36.27
C ARG A 319 19.63 13.70 35.20
N TRP A 320 19.13 13.84 33.99
CA TRP A 320 19.50 13.00 32.85
C TRP A 320 20.96 13.20 32.45
N GLU A 321 21.44 14.45 32.37
CA GLU A 321 22.85 14.77 32.07
C GLU A 321 23.79 14.17 33.12
N GLY A 322 23.46 14.30 34.42
CA GLY A 322 24.26 13.69 35.50
C GLY A 322 24.32 12.16 35.43
N ALA A 323 23.26 11.51 34.95
CA ALA A 323 23.25 10.05 34.76
C ALA A 323 24.07 9.59 33.54
N HIS A 324 24.19 10.43 32.50
CA HIS A 324 24.92 10.11 31.27
C HIS A 324 26.36 10.66 31.25
N ALA A 325 26.72 11.53 32.21
CA ALA A 325 28.08 12.03 32.39
C ALA A 325 29.08 10.96 32.85
N HIS A 326 28.62 9.76 33.22
CA HIS A 326 29.45 8.62 33.61
C HIS A 326 29.42 7.49 32.57
N SER A 327 28.88 7.76 31.38
CA SER A 327 28.72 6.82 30.27
C SER A 327 29.65 7.11 29.08
N VAL A 328 30.62 8.00 29.27
CA VAL A 328 31.64 8.40 28.29
C VAL A 328 33.01 8.09 28.84
#